data_AF-A0A166J8M2-F1
#
_entry.id   AF-A0A166J8M2-F1
#
_cell.length_a   1.000
_cell.length_b   1.000
_cell.length_c   1.000
_cell.angle_alpha   90.00
_cell.angle_beta   90.00
_cell.angle_gamma   90.00
#
_symmetry.space_group_name_H-M   'P 1'
#
loop_
_entity.id
_entity.type
_entity.pdbx_description
1 polymer ?
#
loop_
_entity_poly.entity_id
_entity_poly.type
_entity_poly.pdbx_seq_one_letter_code
_entity_poly.pdbx_strand_id
1 'polypeptide(L)'
;MKMNNKFENIPLENPGDATLDGRYPALFAKLDMNPGLPTYPGKAGTLICSRPDVELGVPLYLIVASLRSTWHFVGQVILRRHDLPVKAKEWRSMPALTRNEWTKLFTKNSNFEAYQRLSMRIALAAKVKRPVTDDEVERRYQKYIDANKPQAMLPTKEEVLNAFDRGWATLDVLVVEPVYVNEALYEEIWDHHLAGDYSKKDGESKKIKPTAESKRKMTPSTSRHNTDTVTSTSKPNSTSSIVPTGLRRSSRNESRLSMYYGLPAMDDEEEDIDDDEEEEDSGLDLDDVDD
;
A
#
# COMPACT_ATOMS: atom_id res chain seq x y z
N MET A 1 21.79 0.36 -43.66
CA MET A 1 21.27 -0.93 -43.19
C MET A 1 19.76 -0.81 -43.07
N LYS A 2 19.00 -1.51 -43.92
CA LYS A 2 17.53 -1.59 -43.81
C LYS A 2 17.23 -2.80 -42.93
N MET A 3 16.75 -2.59 -41.71
CA MET A 3 16.27 -3.69 -40.87
C MET A 3 14.86 -4.04 -41.33
N ASN A 4 14.75 -5.18 -42.03
CA ASN A 4 13.47 -5.79 -42.34
C ASN A 4 12.90 -6.37 -41.05
N ASN A 5 12.09 -5.59 -40.32
CA ASN A 5 11.23 -6.11 -39.27
C ASN A 5 10.05 -6.86 -39.92
N LYS A 6 10.34 -8.08 -40.37
CA LYS A 6 9.33 -9.11 -40.53
C LYS A 6 8.98 -9.59 -39.12
N PHE A 7 7.98 -8.96 -38.51
CA PHE A 7 7.23 -9.57 -37.43
C PHE A 7 6.43 -10.73 -38.03
N GLU A 8 7.09 -11.86 -38.26
CA GLU A 8 6.39 -13.11 -38.53
C GLU A 8 5.69 -13.50 -37.22
N ASN A 9 4.37 -13.50 -37.29
CA ASN A 9 3.45 -13.87 -36.22
C ASN A 9 3.95 -15.13 -35.51
N ILE A 10 4.38 -15.00 -34.25
CA ILE A 10 4.65 -16.14 -33.38
C ILE A 10 3.28 -16.72 -33.02
N PRO A 11 2.92 -17.94 -33.46
CA PRO A 11 1.69 -18.57 -33.04
C PRO A 11 1.84 -18.95 -31.57
N LEU A 12 1.19 -18.21 -30.68
CA LEU A 12 1.00 -18.60 -29.29
C LEU A 12 -0.18 -19.58 -29.21
N GLU A 13 0.04 -20.83 -29.61
CA GLU A 13 -0.87 -21.96 -29.38
C GLU A 13 -0.12 -22.93 -28.43
N ASN A 14 -0.52 -23.32 -27.21
CA ASN A 14 -1.64 -23.11 -26.29
C ASN A 14 -1.10 -23.38 -24.87
N PRO A 15 -1.58 -22.71 -23.82
CA PRO A 15 -1.77 -23.40 -22.55
C PRO A 15 -3.20 -23.19 -22.03
N GLY A 16 -4.19 -23.73 -22.75
CA GLY A 16 -5.43 -24.31 -22.24
C GLY A 16 -6.44 -23.49 -21.43
N ASP A 17 -6.11 -22.29 -20.96
CA ASP A 17 -7.01 -21.47 -20.13
C ASP A 17 -6.60 -19.99 -20.17
N ALA A 18 -6.15 -19.52 -21.34
CA ALA A 18 -6.00 -18.09 -21.55
C ALA A 18 -7.37 -17.44 -21.39
N THR A 19 -7.47 -16.49 -20.46
CA THR A 19 -8.62 -15.59 -20.31
C THR A 19 -9.16 -15.23 -21.69
N LEU A 20 -10.48 -15.26 -21.88
CA LEU A 20 -11.16 -15.15 -23.18
C LEU A 20 -10.70 -13.96 -24.07
N ASP A 21 -9.99 -13.00 -23.49
CA ASP A 21 -9.48 -11.79 -24.14
C ASP A 21 -7.97 -11.79 -24.43
N GLY A 22 -7.22 -12.84 -24.08
CA GLY A 22 -5.76 -12.92 -24.25
C GLY A 22 -4.97 -11.91 -23.40
N ARG A 23 -5.58 -11.41 -22.33
CA ARG A 23 -4.98 -10.41 -21.43
C ARG A 23 -4.51 -11.07 -20.14
N TYR A 24 -3.23 -10.89 -19.82
CA TYR A 24 -2.68 -11.30 -18.54
C TYR A 24 -2.77 -10.16 -17.52
N PRO A 25 -3.11 -10.45 -16.25
CA PRO A 25 -3.05 -9.45 -15.19
C PRO A 25 -1.61 -8.95 -15.01
N ALA A 26 -1.48 -7.73 -14.49
CA ALA A 26 -0.19 -7.09 -14.23
C ALA A 26 -0.02 -6.82 -12.74
N LEU A 27 1.09 -7.26 -12.17
CA LEU A 27 1.47 -7.00 -10.78
C LEU A 27 2.60 -5.98 -10.72
N PHE A 28 2.32 -4.89 -10.00
CA PHE A 28 3.29 -3.84 -9.71
C PHE A 28 3.87 -4.03 -8.32
N ALA A 29 5.15 -4.37 -8.25
CA ALA A 29 5.86 -4.61 -7.00
C ALA A 29 7.02 -3.64 -6.84
N LYS A 30 7.36 -3.28 -5.60
CA LYS A 30 8.46 -2.36 -5.30
C LYS A 30 9.60 -3.07 -4.59
N LEU A 31 10.84 -2.78 -5.01
CA LEU A 31 12.06 -3.33 -4.40
C LEU A 31 12.30 -2.85 -2.97
N ASP A 32 11.78 -1.69 -2.59
CA ASP A 32 11.88 -1.18 -1.22
C ASP A 32 11.17 -2.12 -0.23
N MET A 33 9.98 -2.62 -0.56
CA MET A 33 9.22 -3.58 0.23
C MET A 33 9.65 -5.04 -0.02
N ASN A 34 10.28 -5.34 -1.15
CA ASN A 34 10.55 -6.71 -1.57
C ASN A 34 12.00 -6.86 -2.06
N PRO A 35 12.97 -7.05 -1.16
CA PRO A 35 14.39 -7.07 -1.52
C PRO A 35 14.79 -8.28 -2.38
N GLY A 36 13.97 -9.33 -2.42
CA GLY A 36 14.21 -10.53 -3.23
C GLY A 36 13.55 -10.51 -4.62
N LEU A 37 12.97 -9.39 -5.05
CA LEU A 37 12.38 -9.30 -6.40
C LEU A 37 13.46 -9.49 -7.48
N PRO A 38 13.11 -10.16 -8.59
CA PRO A 38 14.00 -10.22 -9.75
C PRO A 38 14.22 -8.82 -10.34
N THR A 39 15.48 -8.49 -10.62
CA THR A 39 15.90 -7.19 -11.19
C THR A 39 16.22 -7.27 -12.67
N TYR A 40 16.18 -8.47 -13.26
CA TYR A 40 16.44 -8.71 -14.67
C TYR A 40 15.37 -9.62 -15.24
N PRO A 41 15.05 -9.50 -16.53
CA PRO A 41 14.07 -10.35 -17.15
C PRO A 41 14.42 -11.84 -17.05
N GLY A 42 13.40 -12.67 -16.85
CA GLY A 42 13.54 -14.13 -16.81
C GLY A 42 14.22 -14.68 -15.56
N LYS A 43 14.53 -13.85 -14.56
CA LYS A 43 15.06 -14.33 -13.28
C LYS A 43 13.95 -14.70 -12.31
N ALA A 44 14.18 -15.77 -11.55
CA ALA A 44 13.37 -16.11 -10.39
C ALA A 44 13.64 -15.13 -9.23
N GLY A 45 12.73 -15.09 -8.27
CA GLY A 45 12.88 -14.30 -7.06
C GLY A 45 11.80 -14.58 -6.03
N THR A 46 11.65 -13.66 -5.08
CA THR A 46 10.65 -13.75 -4.01
C THR A 46 9.93 -12.43 -3.83
N LEU A 47 8.64 -12.50 -3.53
CA LEU A 47 7.78 -11.36 -3.24
C LEU A 47 7.17 -11.55 -1.84
N ILE A 48 7.25 -10.54 -0.98
CA ILE A 48 6.58 -10.55 0.32
C ILE A 48 5.16 -9.99 0.09
N CYS A 49 4.15 -10.82 0.26
CA CYS A 49 2.78 -10.44 -0.06
C CYS A 49 1.78 -11.36 0.64
N SER A 50 0.90 -10.81 1.48
CA SER A 50 -0.20 -11.51 2.14
C SER A 50 -1.57 -11.14 1.56
N ARG A 51 -1.60 -10.70 0.29
CA ARG A 51 -2.82 -10.30 -0.40
C ARG A 51 -3.52 -11.52 -1.00
N PRO A 52 -4.77 -11.83 -0.61
CA PRO A 52 -5.51 -12.96 -1.16
C PRO A 52 -6.00 -12.71 -2.60
N ASP A 53 -6.06 -11.45 -3.03
CA ASP A 53 -6.48 -11.06 -4.38
C ASP A 53 -5.39 -11.25 -5.44
N VAL A 54 -4.20 -11.68 -5.04
CA VAL A 54 -3.14 -12.06 -5.98
C VAL A 54 -3.36 -13.52 -6.37
N GLU A 55 -3.81 -13.74 -7.60
CA GLU A 55 -3.98 -15.07 -8.17
C GLU A 55 -2.66 -15.84 -8.21
N LEU A 56 -2.67 -17.07 -7.71
CA LEU A 56 -1.51 -17.95 -7.66
C LEU A 56 -1.64 -19.05 -8.72
N GLY A 57 -0.51 -19.50 -9.26
CA GLY A 57 -0.48 -20.56 -10.29
C GLY A 57 -0.83 -20.09 -11.71
N VAL A 58 -1.34 -18.86 -11.86
CA VAL A 58 -1.69 -18.26 -13.16
C VAL A 58 -0.56 -17.36 -13.67
N PRO A 59 -0.23 -17.39 -14.97
CA PRO A 59 0.74 -16.48 -15.56
C PRO A 59 0.28 -15.01 -15.47
N LEU A 60 1.18 -14.12 -15.04
CA LEU A 60 0.94 -12.68 -14.96
C LEU A 60 2.18 -11.88 -15.36
N TYR A 61 2.00 -10.62 -15.74
CA TYR A 61 3.12 -9.71 -15.99
C TYR A 61 3.63 -9.10 -14.68
N LEU A 62 4.95 -9.22 -14.43
CA LEU A 62 5.58 -8.60 -13.27
C LEU A 62 6.32 -7.33 -13.68
N ILE A 63 5.95 -6.21 -13.05
CA ILE A 63 6.60 -4.91 -13.21
C ILE A 63 7.17 -4.49 -11.86
N VAL A 64 8.48 -4.24 -11.82
CA VAL A 64 9.24 -3.97 -10.59
C VAL A 64 9.71 -2.51 -10.56
N ALA A 65 9.32 -1.77 -9.53
CA ALA A 65 9.88 -0.46 -9.23
C ALA A 65 11.24 -0.60 -8.53
N SER A 66 12.26 0.02 -9.11
CA SER A 66 13.56 0.22 -8.49
C SER A 66 13.52 1.24 -7.36
N LEU A 67 14.58 1.24 -6.55
CA LEU A 67 14.79 2.26 -5.51
C LEU A 67 14.93 3.69 -6.06
N ARG A 68 15.17 3.85 -7.37
CA ARG A 68 15.24 5.14 -8.06
C ARG A 68 13.90 5.54 -8.70
N SER A 69 12.81 4.88 -8.32
CA SER A 69 11.46 5.11 -8.86
C SER A 69 11.33 4.81 -10.36
N THR A 70 12.19 3.94 -10.89
CA THR A 70 12.12 3.48 -12.28
C THR A 70 11.39 2.14 -12.33
N TRP A 71 10.42 2.00 -13.24
CA TRP A 71 9.69 0.73 -13.41
C TRP A 71 10.39 -0.13 -14.45
N HIS A 72 10.57 -1.41 -14.13
CA HIS A 72 11.21 -2.41 -14.98
C HIS A 72 10.24 -3.53 -15.25
N PHE A 73 10.02 -3.82 -16.53
CA PHE A 73 9.32 -5.04 -16.92
C PHE A 73 10.26 -6.24 -16.73
N VAL A 74 9.82 -7.24 -15.96
CA VAL A 74 10.60 -8.46 -15.72
C VAL A 74 10.18 -9.58 -16.66
N GLY A 75 8.94 -9.59 -17.12
CA GLY A 75 8.40 -10.66 -17.95
C GLY A 75 7.13 -11.24 -17.37
N GLN A 76 6.72 -12.35 -17.97
CA GLN A 76 5.62 -13.17 -17.51
C GLN A 76 6.14 -14.17 -16.46
N VAL A 77 5.45 -14.23 -15.33
CA VAL A 77 5.82 -15.08 -14.19
C VAL A 77 4.61 -15.83 -13.67
N ILE A 78 4.84 -16.93 -12.96
CA ILE A 78 3.86 -17.59 -12.11
C ILE A 78 4.25 -17.31 -10.66
N LEU A 79 3.26 -16.97 -9.84
CA LEU A 79 3.44 -16.83 -8.40
C LEU A 79 2.99 -18.10 -7.69
N ARG A 80 3.84 -18.63 -6.81
CA ARG A 80 3.51 -19.73 -5.91
C ARG A 80 3.66 -19.30 -4.48
N ARG A 81 2.75 -19.73 -3.59
CA ARG A 81 2.93 -19.50 -2.16
C ARG A 81 4.10 -20.36 -1.67
N HIS A 82 5.01 -19.75 -0.94
CA HIS A 82 6.06 -20.46 -0.23
C HIS A 82 5.48 -21.06 1.05
N ASP A 83 5.92 -22.28 1.43
CA ASP A 83 5.37 -23.01 2.58
C ASP A 83 5.61 -22.32 3.92
N LEU A 84 6.67 -21.51 3.99
CA LEU A 84 7.07 -20.80 5.20
C LEU A 84 6.92 -19.30 5.02
N PRO A 85 6.27 -18.59 5.96
CA PRO A 85 6.26 -17.14 5.97
C PRO A 85 7.62 -16.60 6.46
N VAL A 86 7.80 -15.28 6.35
CA VAL A 86 8.98 -14.58 6.87
C VAL A 86 9.14 -14.85 8.36
N LYS A 87 10.27 -15.46 8.75
CA LYS A 87 10.61 -15.73 10.15
C LYS A 87 11.12 -14.46 10.83
N ALA A 88 10.96 -14.38 12.16
CA ALA A 88 11.47 -13.26 12.96
C ALA A 88 12.97 -13.01 12.80
N LYS A 89 13.77 -14.07 12.58
CA LYS A 89 15.22 -13.93 12.30
C LYS A 89 15.47 -13.28 10.94
N GLU A 90 14.72 -13.69 9.92
CA GLU A 90 14.83 -13.16 8.56
C GLU A 90 14.39 -11.70 8.53
N TRP A 91 13.25 -11.39 9.16
CA TRP A 91 12.78 -10.02 9.32
C TRP A 91 13.83 -9.10 9.96
N ARG A 92 14.46 -9.53 11.06
CA ARG A 92 15.52 -8.75 11.71
C ARG A 92 16.73 -8.51 10.82
N SER A 93 17.02 -9.45 9.91
CA SER A 93 18.12 -9.34 8.93
C SER A 93 17.76 -8.53 7.67
N MET A 94 16.48 -8.18 7.48
CA MET A 94 16.06 -7.40 6.30
C MET A 94 16.65 -5.98 6.33
N PRO A 95 16.85 -5.36 5.15
CA PRO A 95 17.27 -3.97 5.07
C PRO A 95 16.35 -3.05 5.87
N ALA A 96 16.94 -2.06 6.55
CA ALA A 96 16.19 -1.09 7.34
C ALA A 96 15.14 -0.35 6.50
N LEU A 97 15.43 -0.06 5.24
CA LEU A 97 14.48 0.53 4.30
C LEU A 97 13.22 -0.34 4.14
N THR A 98 13.40 -1.64 3.90
CA THR A 98 12.31 -2.61 3.76
C THR A 98 11.46 -2.70 5.00
N ARG A 99 12.09 -2.83 6.17
CA ARG A 99 11.36 -2.87 7.45
C ARG A 99 10.56 -1.59 7.68
N ASN A 100 11.12 -0.43 7.31
CA ASN A 100 10.44 0.86 7.45
C ASN A 100 9.24 1.02 6.49
N GLU A 101 9.34 0.61 5.23
CA GLU A 101 8.23 0.72 4.28
C GLU A 101 7.07 -0.23 4.66
N TRP A 102 7.36 -1.46 5.07
CA TRP A 102 6.33 -2.34 5.64
C TRP A 102 5.72 -1.78 6.91
N THR A 103 6.53 -1.22 7.81
CA THR A 103 6.00 -0.59 9.03
C THR A 103 5.06 0.59 8.71
N LYS A 104 5.42 1.38 7.71
CA LYS A 104 4.62 2.50 7.22
C LYS A 104 3.30 2.04 6.57
N LEU A 105 3.26 0.85 5.98
CA LEU A 105 2.03 0.25 5.48
C LEU A 105 1.07 -0.05 6.64
N PHE A 106 1.56 -0.68 7.72
CA PHE A 106 0.70 -1.13 8.83
C PHE A 106 0.27 -0.02 9.79
N THR A 107 1.05 1.04 9.90
CA THR A 107 0.71 2.24 10.70
C THR A 107 -0.27 3.17 9.98
N LYS A 108 -0.58 2.90 8.70
CA LYS A 108 -1.56 3.64 7.90
C LYS A 108 -2.77 2.77 7.62
N ASN A 109 -3.89 3.41 7.33
CA ASN A 109 -5.06 2.68 6.86
C ASN A 109 -4.77 2.15 5.44
N SER A 110 -4.52 0.86 5.34
CA SER A 110 -4.38 0.16 4.06
C SER A 110 -5.77 0.02 3.41
N ASN A 111 -5.84 0.09 2.09
CA ASN A 111 -7.08 -0.21 1.37
C ASN A 111 -7.37 -1.71 1.31
N PHE A 112 -6.37 -2.55 1.54
CA PHE A 112 -6.48 -4.00 1.49
C PHE A 112 -6.85 -4.58 2.85
N GLU A 113 -7.97 -5.32 2.88
CA GLU A 113 -8.54 -5.98 4.05
C GLU A 113 -7.53 -6.87 4.79
N ALA A 114 -6.77 -7.68 4.04
CA ALA A 114 -5.75 -8.57 4.60
C ALA A 114 -4.68 -7.81 5.41
N TYR A 115 -4.28 -6.62 4.95
CA TYR A 115 -3.33 -5.79 5.68
C TYR A 115 -3.98 -5.07 6.86
N GLN A 116 -5.27 -4.73 6.80
CA GLN A 116 -6.01 -4.21 7.96
C GLN A 116 -6.12 -5.26 9.06
N ARG A 117 -6.48 -6.51 8.73
CA ARG A 117 -6.48 -7.64 9.68
C ARG A 117 -5.10 -7.86 10.28
N LEU A 118 -4.04 -7.82 9.47
CA LEU A 118 -2.67 -7.94 9.97
C LEU A 118 -2.28 -6.77 10.89
N SER A 119 -2.67 -5.53 10.58
CA SER A 119 -2.51 -4.38 11.48
C SER A 119 -3.24 -4.60 12.82
N MET A 120 -4.46 -5.15 12.80
CA MET A 120 -5.21 -5.47 14.02
C MET A 120 -4.52 -6.57 14.84
N ARG A 121 -4.01 -7.63 14.19
CA ARG A 121 -3.20 -8.67 14.83
C ARG A 121 -1.99 -8.08 15.53
N ILE A 122 -1.23 -7.22 14.84
CA ILE A 122 -0.05 -6.54 15.39
C ILE A 122 -0.43 -5.70 16.61
N ALA A 123 -1.45 -4.84 16.48
CA ALA A 123 -1.88 -3.95 17.56
C ALA A 123 -2.37 -4.74 18.79
N LEU A 124 -3.11 -5.83 18.57
CA LEU A 124 -3.58 -6.69 19.66
C LEU A 124 -2.40 -7.43 20.32
N ALA A 125 -1.52 -8.04 19.52
CA ALA A 125 -0.35 -8.77 20.01
C ALA A 125 0.59 -7.87 20.82
N ALA A 126 0.79 -6.62 20.42
CA ALA A 126 1.60 -5.65 21.16
C ALA A 126 1.03 -5.37 22.56
N LYS A 127 -0.30 -5.27 22.68
CA LYS A 127 -1.00 -5.05 23.95
C LYS A 127 -0.94 -6.26 24.88
N VAL A 128 -1.21 -7.46 24.34
CA VAL A 128 -1.22 -8.70 25.14
C VAL A 128 0.16 -9.31 25.34
N LYS A 129 1.17 -8.85 24.58
CA LYS A 129 2.56 -9.33 24.59
C LYS A 129 2.70 -10.84 24.29
N ARG A 130 1.81 -11.38 23.46
CA ARG A 130 1.78 -12.78 23.00
C ARG A 130 1.25 -12.90 21.57
N PRO A 131 1.47 -14.04 20.89
CA PRO A 131 0.74 -14.37 19.68
C PRO A 131 -0.78 -14.36 19.92
N VAL A 132 -1.52 -13.95 18.90
CA VAL A 132 -2.98 -13.74 18.92
C VAL A 132 -3.62 -14.71 17.94
N THR A 133 -4.77 -15.26 18.33
CA THR A 133 -5.56 -16.20 17.51
C THR A 133 -6.39 -15.46 16.45
N ASP A 134 -6.81 -16.16 15.39
CA ASP A 134 -7.57 -15.55 14.30
C ASP A 134 -8.93 -15.02 14.77
N ASP A 135 -9.61 -15.72 15.68
CA ASP A 135 -10.88 -15.28 16.27
C ASP A 135 -10.75 -13.99 17.09
N GLU A 136 -9.61 -13.81 17.76
CA GLU A 136 -9.30 -12.55 18.47
C GLU A 136 -9.06 -11.41 17.48
N VAL A 137 -8.41 -11.70 16.34
CA VAL A 137 -8.19 -10.72 15.27
C VAL A 137 -9.51 -10.33 14.61
N GLU A 138 -10.39 -11.28 14.30
CA GLU A 138 -11.64 -11.01 13.60
C GLU A 138 -12.60 -10.18 14.46
N ARG A 139 -12.75 -10.52 15.74
CA ARG A 139 -13.53 -9.69 16.68
C ARG A 139 -12.97 -8.28 16.81
N ARG A 140 -11.65 -8.11 16.72
CA ARG A 140 -11.00 -6.80 16.77
C ARG A 140 -11.17 -6.03 15.46
N TYR A 141 -11.16 -6.74 14.34
CA TYR A 141 -11.37 -6.20 12.99
C TYR A 141 -12.81 -5.72 12.80
N GLN A 142 -13.81 -6.49 13.24
CA GLN A 142 -15.21 -6.05 13.18
C GLN A 142 -15.41 -4.73 13.92
N LYS A 143 -14.92 -4.64 15.17
CA LYS A 143 -14.93 -3.39 15.95
C LYS A 143 -14.21 -2.22 15.25
N TYR A 144 -13.20 -2.51 14.44
CA TYR A 144 -12.48 -1.49 13.68
C TYR A 144 -13.33 -0.96 12.53
N ILE A 145 -14.08 -1.83 11.86
CA ILE A 145 -15.03 -1.45 10.80
C ILE A 145 -16.23 -0.70 11.38
N ASP A 146 -16.87 -1.23 12.44
CA ASP A 146 -18.04 -0.62 13.09
C ASP A 146 -17.73 0.81 13.59
N ALA A 147 -16.51 1.04 14.09
CA ALA A 147 -16.06 2.34 14.56
C ALA A 147 -15.59 3.28 13.42
N ASN A 148 -15.86 2.94 12.15
CA ASN A 148 -15.43 3.66 10.96
C ASN A 148 -13.90 3.85 10.87
N LYS A 149 -13.16 2.76 11.05
CA LYS A 149 -11.70 2.66 10.80
C LYS A 149 -10.84 3.68 11.57
N PRO A 150 -10.98 3.81 12.90
CA PRO A 150 -10.30 4.85 13.67
C PRO A 150 -8.78 4.65 13.69
N GLN A 151 -8.02 5.72 13.45
CA GLN A 151 -6.54 5.69 13.46
C GLN A 151 -5.97 5.23 14.81
N ALA A 152 -6.65 5.51 15.92
CA ALA A 152 -6.22 5.11 17.26
C ALA A 152 -6.20 3.59 17.51
N MET A 153 -6.82 2.80 16.63
CA MET A 153 -6.78 1.33 16.70
C MET A 153 -5.61 0.72 15.93
N LEU A 154 -4.95 1.49 15.05
CA LEU A 154 -3.78 1.04 14.31
C LEU A 154 -2.54 0.95 15.22
N PRO A 155 -1.61 0.04 14.93
CA PRO A 155 -0.40 -0.10 15.73
C PRO A 155 0.55 1.09 15.53
N THR A 156 1.38 1.39 16.53
CA THR A 156 2.49 2.34 16.37
C THR A 156 3.66 1.71 15.59
N LYS A 157 4.62 2.55 15.19
CA LYS A 157 5.83 2.10 14.50
C LYS A 157 6.60 1.06 15.33
N GLU A 158 6.75 1.32 16.62
CA GLU A 158 7.47 0.47 17.56
C GLU A 158 6.75 -0.86 17.80
N GLU A 159 5.41 -0.82 17.90
CA GLU A 159 4.58 -2.00 18.04
C GLU A 159 4.71 -2.95 16.84
N VAL A 160 4.69 -2.39 15.61
CA VAL A 160 4.90 -3.18 14.39
C VAL A 160 6.28 -3.83 14.37
N LEU A 161 7.34 -3.05 14.61
CA LEU A 161 8.70 -3.59 14.61
C LEU A 161 8.88 -4.69 15.65
N ASN A 162 8.38 -4.47 16.87
CA ASN A 162 8.48 -5.43 17.97
C ASN A 162 7.68 -6.71 17.70
N ALA A 163 6.47 -6.59 17.13
CA ALA A 163 5.65 -7.75 16.78
C ALA A 163 6.34 -8.67 15.78
N PHE A 164 6.94 -8.12 14.72
CA PHE A 164 7.70 -8.92 13.76
C PHE A 164 9.04 -9.42 14.32
N ASP A 165 9.76 -8.61 15.10
CA ASP A 165 11.04 -9.01 15.73
C ASP A 165 10.88 -10.18 16.70
N ARG A 166 9.70 -10.29 17.35
CA ARG A 166 9.33 -11.40 18.24
C ARG A 166 8.61 -12.55 17.53
N GLY A 167 8.17 -12.36 16.29
CA GLY A 167 7.40 -13.37 15.55
C GLY A 167 5.95 -13.51 16.02
N TRP A 168 5.36 -12.48 16.60
CA TRP A 168 3.92 -12.45 16.91
C TRP A 168 3.06 -12.22 15.67
N ALA A 169 3.66 -11.64 14.64
CA ALA A 169 3.09 -11.48 13.31
C ALA A 169 4.11 -11.96 12.28
N THR A 170 3.62 -12.41 11.13
CA THR A 170 4.43 -12.92 10.01
C THR A 170 3.87 -12.37 8.70
N LEU A 171 4.72 -12.33 7.66
CA LEU A 171 4.33 -11.97 6.30
C LEU A 171 4.48 -13.19 5.41
N ASP A 172 3.52 -13.43 4.53
CA ASP A 172 3.62 -14.50 3.55
C ASP A 172 4.68 -14.16 2.48
N VAL A 173 5.29 -15.22 1.96
CA VAL A 173 6.27 -15.14 0.89
C VAL A 173 5.70 -15.87 -0.33
N LEU A 174 5.79 -15.24 -1.48
CA LEU A 174 5.51 -15.82 -2.77
C LEU A 174 6.83 -16.04 -3.51
N VAL A 175 6.98 -17.20 -4.14
CA VAL A 175 8.05 -17.52 -5.08
C VAL A 175 7.63 -17.02 -6.46
N VAL A 176 8.53 -16.30 -7.11
CA VAL A 176 8.36 -15.78 -8.47
C VAL A 176 9.09 -16.71 -9.43
N GLU A 177 8.33 -17.45 -10.25
CA GLU A 177 8.87 -18.36 -11.25
C GLU A 177 8.75 -17.75 -12.65
N PRO A 178 9.86 -17.59 -13.40
CA PRO A 178 9.81 -17.03 -14.74
C PRO A 178 9.13 -18.02 -15.71
N VAL A 179 8.22 -17.53 -16.55
CA VAL A 179 7.56 -18.31 -17.61
C VAL A 179 8.12 -17.90 -18.97
N TYR A 180 8.03 -16.61 -19.27
CA TYR A 180 8.38 -16.07 -20.57
C TYR A 180 8.93 -14.65 -20.44
N VAL A 181 9.89 -14.33 -21.31
CA VAL A 181 10.47 -12.99 -21.43
C VAL A 181 10.15 -12.45 -22.81
N ASN A 182 9.37 -11.38 -22.87
CA ASN A 182 9.22 -10.61 -24.10
C ASN A 182 10.39 -9.62 -24.20
N GLU A 183 11.46 -10.04 -24.87
CA GLU A 183 12.67 -9.22 -25.06
C GLU A 183 12.37 -7.93 -25.81
N ALA A 184 11.53 -7.97 -26.84
CA ALA A 184 11.14 -6.79 -27.60
C ALA A 184 10.41 -5.75 -26.74
N LEU A 185 9.47 -6.18 -25.90
CA LEU A 185 8.77 -5.29 -24.96
C LEU A 185 9.73 -4.73 -23.90
N TYR A 186 10.67 -5.55 -23.42
CA TYR A 186 11.69 -5.10 -22.48
C TYR A 186 12.58 -4.02 -23.10
N GLU A 187 13.07 -4.23 -24.32
CA GLU A 187 13.87 -3.27 -25.07
C GLU A 187 13.09 -1.97 -25.31
N GLU A 188 11.83 -2.05 -25.75
CA GLU A 188 10.97 -0.89 -25.96
C GLU A 188 10.80 -0.05 -24.68
N ILE A 189 10.47 -0.70 -23.56
CA ILE A 189 10.32 -0.02 -22.26
C ILE A 189 11.65 0.59 -21.81
N TRP A 190 12.76 -0.14 -22.00
CA TRP A 190 14.08 0.31 -21.58
C TRP A 190 14.59 1.50 -22.39
N ASP A 191 14.44 1.46 -23.71
CA ASP A 191 14.85 2.51 -24.63
C ASP A 191 14.06 3.81 -24.38
N HIS A 192 12.74 3.72 -24.21
CA HIS A 192 11.93 4.89 -23.86
C HIS A 192 12.27 5.46 -22.47
N HIS A 193 12.66 4.61 -21.52
CA HIS A 193 13.07 5.05 -20.19
C HIS A 193 14.41 5.79 -20.22
N LEU A 194 15.40 5.27 -20.95
CA LEU A 194 16.72 5.90 -21.11
C LEU A 194 16.67 7.19 -21.94
N ALA A 195 15.77 7.27 -22.94
CA ALA A 195 15.58 8.47 -23.74
C ALA A 195 15.06 9.67 -22.93
N GLY A 196 14.54 9.44 -21.72
CA GLY A 196 13.95 10.48 -20.88
C GLY A 196 12.62 11.01 -21.41
N ASP A 197 11.97 10.28 -22.32
CA ASP A 197 10.73 10.69 -22.97
C ASP A 197 9.56 10.80 -21.98
N TYR A 198 9.59 10.01 -20.91
CA TYR A 198 8.56 10.02 -19.86
C TYR A 198 8.63 11.23 -18.92
N SER A 199 9.73 12.01 -18.89
CA SER A 199 9.86 13.13 -17.94
C SER A 199 9.45 14.49 -18.52
N LYS A 200 9.14 14.58 -19.82
CA LYS A 200 9.07 15.88 -20.52
C LYS A 200 7.67 16.45 -20.75
N LYS A 201 6.58 15.70 -20.52
CA LYS A 201 5.24 16.14 -20.97
C LYS A 201 4.33 16.82 -19.94
N ASP A 202 4.62 16.76 -18.63
CA ASP A 202 3.70 17.34 -17.64
C ASP A 202 3.94 18.84 -17.34
N GLY A 203 5.06 19.40 -17.83
CA GLY A 203 5.39 20.81 -17.66
C GLY A 203 4.80 21.76 -18.71
N GLU A 204 4.32 21.22 -19.84
CA GLU A 204 3.84 22.01 -20.99
C GLU A 204 2.31 22.01 -21.15
N SER A 205 1.59 21.63 -20.10
CA SER A 205 0.20 22.06 -19.93
C SER A 205 0.19 23.58 -19.78
N LYS A 206 0.20 24.25 -20.94
CA LYS A 206 -0.03 25.68 -21.11
C LYS A 206 -1.14 26.06 -20.15
N LYS A 207 -0.82 26.92 -19.18
CA LYS A 207 -1.79 27.75 -18.48
C LYS A 207 -2.59 28.50 -19.55
N ILE A 208 -3.64 27.89 -20.07
CA ILE A 208 -4.74 28.61 -20.71
C ILE A 208 -5.31 29.41 -19.54
N LYS A 209 -4.83 30.65 -19.41
CA LYS A 209 -5.44 31.61 -18.51
C LYS A 209 -6.91 31.65 -18.90
N PRO A 210 -7.87 31.31 -18.03
CA PRO A 210 -9.24 31.72 -18.27
C PRO A 210 -9.20 33.24 -18.32
N THR A 211 -9.47 33.79 -19.50
CA THR A 211 -9.64 35.22 -19.72
C THR A 211 -10.88 35.62 -18.92
N ALA A 212 -10.66 36.04 -17.68
CA ALA A 212 -11.71 36.50 -16.79
C ALA A 212 -12.26 37.81 -17.37
N GLU A 213 -13.46 37.72 -17.94
CA GLU A 213 -14.23 38.88 -18.34
C GLU A 213 -14.68 39.64 -17.08
N SER A 214 -14.17 40.86 -16.99
CA SER A 214 -14.37 41.81 -15.92
C SER A 214 -15.84 42.19 -15.75
N LYS A 215 -16.43 41.92 -14.59
CA LYS A 215 -17.54 42.74 -14.06
C LYS A 215 -17.25 43.16 -12.63
N ARG A 216 -16.78 44.41 -12.52
CA ARG A 216 -16.69 45.23 -11.31
C ARG A 216 -18.04 45.26 -10.59
N LYS A 217 -18.05 45.03 -9.29
CA LYS A 217 -18.99 45.70 -8.38
C LYS A 217 -18.26 46.07 -7.10
N MET A 218 -18.08 47.38 -6.93
CA MET A 218 -17.50 48.02 -5.75
C MET A 218 -18.42 47.80 -4.54
N THR A 219 -17.84 47.46 -3.40
CA THR A 219 -18.40 47.79 -2.08
C THR A 219 -17.30 48.32 -1.16
N PRO A 220 -17.58 49.37 -0.39
CA PRO A 220 -16.57 50.16 0.31
C PRO A 220 -16.09 49.56 1.64
N SER A 221 -14.83 49.88 1.89
CA SER A 221 -14.06 49.80 3.13
C SER A 221 -14.79 50.38 4.34
N THR A 222 -14.70 49.68 5.48
CA THR A 222 -14.89 50.28 6.82
C THR A 222 -13.80 49.77 7.77
N SER A 223 -12.75 50.58 7.87
CA SER A 223 -11.98 51.04 9.05
C SER A 223 -12.23 50.44 10.45
N ARG A 224 -11.13 50.43 11.25
CA ARG A 224 -10.97 50.39 12.73
C ARG A 224 -10.47 49.04 13.29
N HIS A 225 -9.55 48.94 14.25
CA HIS A 225 -8.70 49.88 15.01
C HIS A 225 -7.56 49.06 15.69
N ASN A 226 -6.41 49.71 15.93
CA ASN A 226 -5.26 49.29 16.73
C ASN A 226 -5.59 48.74 18.13
N THR A 227 -4.67 47.94 18.69
CA THR A 227 -3.97 48.28 19.95
C THR A 227 -2.63 47.57 20.08
N ASP A 228 -1.62 48.38 20.39
CA ASP A 228 -0.27 48.03 20.84
C ASP A 228 -0.27 47.41 22.24
N THR A 229 0.71 46.55 22.55
CA THR A 229 1.30 46.53 23.90
C THR A 229 2.78 46.15 23.84
N VAL A 230 3.57 47.06 24.37
CA VAL A 230 5.02 47.07 24.54
C VAL A 230 5.36 46.40 25.88
N THR A 231 6.40 45.57 25.95
CA THR A 231 7.28 45.55 27.15
C THR A 231 8.68 45.09 26.79
N SER A 232 9.64 45.99 27.01
CA SER A 232 11.09 45.79 26.91
C SER A 232 11.65 45.43 28.28
N THR A 233 12.59 44.49 28.37
CA THR A 233 13.68 44.60 29.37
C THR A 233 14.94 43.88 28.88
N SER A 234 16.03 44.62 28.92
CA SER A 234 17.42 44.28 28.59
C SER A 234 18.10 43.60 29.80
N LYS A 235 19.14 42.76 29.67
CA LYS A 235 20.57 43.13 29.49
C LYS A 235 21.50 41.86 29.47
N PRO A 236 22.81 42.01 29.16
CA PRO A 236 23.64 41.02 28.44
C PRO A 236 24.71 40.31 29.31
N ASN A 237 25.36 39.25 28.80
CA ASN A 237 26.75 39.27 28.31
C ASN A 237 27.35 37.88 28.00
N SER A 238 28.14 37.85 26.92
CA SER A 238 29.37 37.05 26.68
C SER A 238 29.27 35.51 26.56
N THR A 239 29.58 34.94 25.38
CA THR A 239 30.94 34.59 24.91
C THR A 239 30.84 33.67 23.67
N SER A 240 31.75 33.86 22.73
CA SER A 240 31.87 33.28 21.39
C SER A 240 31.96 31.75 21.29
N SER A 241 31.34 31.17 20.24
CA SER A 241 31.89 30.04 19.46
C SER A 241 31.05 29.72 18.20
N ILE A 242 31.50 30.24 17.05
CA ILE A 242 31.67 29.59 15.72
C ILE A 242 30.66 28.48 15.27
N VAL A 243 29.78 28.83 14.28
CA VAL A 243 29.41 28.17 12.97
C VAL A 243 29.08 26.65 12.95
N PRO A 244 28.04 26.11 12.22
CA PRO A 244 27.54 26.54 10.89
C PRO A 244 26.02 26.63 10.63
N THR A 245 25.71 27.60 9.75
CA THR A 245 24.87 27.55 8.55
C THR A 245 23.69 26.56 8.50
N GLY A 246 22.49 27.08 8.84
CA GLY A 246 21.22 26.40 8.64
C GLY A 246 20.78 26.34 7.18
N LEU A 247 20.68 25.12 6.66
CA LEU A 247 20.01 24.79 5.41
C LEU A 247 18.48 24.95 5.58
N ARG A 248 17.93 25.97 4.92
CA ARG A 248 16.48 26.13 4.69
C ARG A 248 15.95 24.91 3.92
N ARG A 249 15.22 24.03 4.62
CA ARG A 249 14.45 22.96 3.97
C ARG A 249 13.18 23.53 3.37
N SER A 250 13.13 23.47 2.04
CA SER A 250 11.96 23.72 1.20
C SER A 250 10.83 22.75 1.56
N SER A 251 9.67 23.28 1.94
CA SER A 251 8.42 22.55 2.10
C SER A 251 7.90 22.16 0.72
N ARG A 252 8.24 20.95 0.27
CA ARG A 252 7.70 20.38 -0.96
C ARG A 252 6.30 19.85 -0.64
N ASN A 253 5.29 20.55 -1.16
CA ASN A 253 3.90 20.16 -1.12
C ASN A 253 3.73 18.88 -1.96
N GLU A 254 3.57 17.73 -1.32
CA GLU A 254 3.23 16.47 -2.00
C GLU A 254 1.76 16.51 -2.42
N SER A 255 1.50 16.90 -3.66
CA SER A 255 0.22 16.66 -4.33
C SER A 255 0.05 15.15 -4.48
N ARG A 256 -0.70 14.57 -3.55
CA ARG A 256 -1.03 13.15 -3.48
C ARG A 256 -2.04 12.83 -4.59
N LEU A 257 -1.57 12.19 -5.67
CA LEU A 257 -2.44 11.55 -6.66
C LEU A 257 -3.25 10.46 -5.94
N SER A 258 -4.51 10.75 -5.67
CA SER A 258 -5.49 9.77 -5.24
C SER A 258 -5.92 8.96 -6.45
N MET A 259 -5.29 7.80 -6.69
CA MET A 259 -5.87 6.80 -7.57
C MET A 259 -7.10 6.23 -6.87
N TYR A 260 -8.27 6.76 -7.24
CA TYR A 260 -9.56 6.16 -6.92
C TYR A 260 -9.64 4.82 -7.65
N TYR A 261 -9.53 3.72 -6.89
CA TYR A 261 -10.06 2.45 -7.36
C TYR A 261 -11.57 2.52 -7.16
N GLY A 262 -12.30 2.62 -8.27
CA GLY A 262 -13.75 2.52 -8.25
C GLY A 262 -14.13 1.17 -7.69
N LEU A 263 -14.64 1.17 -6.46
CA LEU A 263 -15.40 0.04 -5.95
C LEU A 263 -16.62 -0.12 -6.87
N PRO A 264 -16.93 -1.33 -7.35
CA PRO A 264 -18.20 -1.57 -8.00
C PRO A 264 -19.30 -1.17 -7.01
N ALA A 265 -20.29 -0.41 -7.49
CA ALA A 265 -21.52 -0.18 -6.76
C ALA A 265 -22.10 -1.57 -6.46
N MET A 266 -22.01 -1.98 -5.20
CA MET A 266 -22.83 -3.07 -4.69
C MET A 266 -24.22 -2.44 -4.60
N ASP A 267 -25.11 -2.86 -5.49
CA ASP A 267 -26.53 -2.61 -5.33
C ASP A 267 -26.93 -3.34 -4.04
N ASP A 268 -27.16 -2.56 -2.98
CA ASP A 268 -27.78 -3.02 -1.74
C ASP A 268 -29.23 -3.44 -2.07
N GLU A 269 -29.41 -4.70 -2.47
CA GLU A 269 -30.71 -5.35 -2.34
C GLU A 269 -30.92 -5.65 -0.85
N GLU A 270 -31.66 -4.78 -0.19
CA GLU A 270 -32.21 -5.02 1.15
C GLU A 270 -33.18 -6.21 1.05
N GLU A 271 -32.69 -7.42 1.34
CA GLU A 271 -33.55 -8.56 1.66
C GLU A 271 -34.11 -8.35 3.08
N ASP A 272 -35.39 -7.99 3.15
CA ASP A 272 -36.21 -8.04 4.37
C ASP A 272 -36.20 -9.48 4.91
N ILE A 273 -35.37 -9.75 5.92
CA ILE A 273 -35.42 -10.97 6.71
C ILE A 273 -36.49 -10.76 7.78
N ASP A 274 -37.64 -11.39 7.57
CA ASP A 274 -38.67 -11.57 8.59
C ASP A 274 -38.12 -12.52 9.68
N ASP A 275 -37.63 -11.95 10.78
CA ASP A 275 -37.32 -12.65 12.02
C ASP A 275 -38.64 -13.09 12.70
N ASP A 276 -39.11 -14.29 12.39
CA ASP A 276 -40.12 -15.01 13.17
C ASP A 276 -39.43 -15.61 14.42
N GLU A 277 -39.50 -14.86 15.53
CA GLU A 277 -39.17 -15.32 16.88
C GLU A 277 -40.23 -16.34 17.37
N GLU A 278 -39.94 -17.64 17.26
CA GLU A 278 -40.63 -18.65 18.07
C GLU A 278 -39.86 -18.88 19.39
N GLU A 279 -40.34 -18.24 20.46
CA GLU A 279 -39.95 -18.54 21.84
C GLU A 279 -40.48 -19.93 22.24
N GLU A 280 -39.65 -20.97 22.17
CA GLU A 280 -39.92 -22.23 22.86
C GLU A 280 -39.50 -22.13 24.34
N ASP A 281 -40.49 -21.78 25.15
CA ASP A 281 -40.53 -21.92 26.61
C ASP A 281 -40.39 -23.40 27.00
N SER A 282 -39.15 -23.83 27.26
CA SER A 282 -38.86 -25.13 27.87
C SER A 282 -38.75 -24.97 29.38
N GLY A 283 -39.91 -25.09 30.02
CA GLY A 283 -40.04 -25.26 31.46
C GLY A 283 -39.18 -26.42 31.96
N LEU A 284 -38.14 -26.09 32.72
CA LEU A 284 -37.38 -27.05 33.52
C LEU A 284 -38.04 -27.17 34.89
N ASP A 285 -38.77 -28.26 35.07
CA ASP A 285 -39.24 -28.74 36.35
C ASP A 285 -38.04 -28.98 37.28
N LEU A 286 -37.98 -28.21 38.36
CA LEU A 286 -37.10 -28.42 39.50
C LEU A 286 -37.71 -29.53 40.35
N ASP A 287 -37.20 -30.74 40.22
CA ASP A 287 -37.46 -31.81 41.18
C ASP A 287 -36.73 -31.50 42.49
N ASP A 288 -37.54 -31.23 43.52
CA ASP A 288 -37.17 -31.26 44.93
C ASP A 288 -36.59 -32.66 45.28
N VAL A 289 -35.34 -32.69 45.73
CA VAL A 289 -34.75 -33.86 46.38
C VAL A 289 -34.41 -33.47 47.81
N ASP A 290 -35.33 -33.82 48.72
CA ASP A 290 -35.07 -33.99 50.14
C ASP A 290 -34.32 -35.31 50.38
N ASP A 291 -33.12 -35.24 50.96
CA ASP A 291 -32.63 -36.11 52.05
C ASP A 291 -31.23 -35.68 52.57
#